data_AF-A0A1Q3PIV6-F1
#
_entry.id   AF-A0A1Q3PIV6-F1
#
_cell.length_a   1.000
_cell.length_b   1.000
_cell.length_c   1.000
_cell.angle_alpha   90.00
_cell.angle_beta   90.00
_cell.angle_gamma   90.00
#
_symmetry.space_group_name_H-M   'P 1'
#
loop_
_entity.id
_entity.type
_entity.pdbx_description
1 polymer ?
#
loop_
_entity_poly.entity_id
_entity_poly.type
_entity_poly.pdbx_seq_one_letter_code
_entity_poly.pdbx_strand_id
1 'polypeptide(L)'
;MNPRIEEILSVEPFIIKSLWTDGQVRVMDFGKFLAEYNGNDKSPFGKILQPEIFIQAKTDGRTILWENMTEMEDYDGKLISAPLDFCPDVLFQHSTPA
;
A
#
# COMPACT_ATOMS: atom_id res chain seq x y z
N MET A 1 -15.39 -13.69 1.30
CA MET A 1 -14.67 -12.40 1.40
C MET A 1 -13.29 -12.75 1.91
N ASN A 2 -12.21 -12.28 1.27
CA ASN A 2 -10.87 -12.56 1.80
C ASN A 2 -10.67 -11.79 3.11
N PRO A 3 -9.71 -12.21 3.95
CA PRO A 3 -9.30 -11.46 5.14
C PRO A 3 -8.95 -10.00 4.80
N ARG A 4 -8.96 -9.13 5.81
CA ARG A 4 -8.54 -7.73 5.72
C ARG A 4 -7.29 -7.51 6.55
N ILE A 5 -6.57 -6.42 6.29
CA ILE A 5 -5.39 -6.07 7.06
C ILE A 5 -5.85 -5.41 8.37
N GLU A 6 -5.44 -5.98 9.49
CA GLU A 6 -5.79 -5.50 10.83
C GLU A 6 -4.71 -4.55 11.36
N GLU A 7 -3.44 -4.94 11.22
CA GLU A 7 -2.30 -4.18 11.73
C GLU A 7 -1.08 -4.34 10.82
N ILE A 8 -0.30 -3.28 10.66
CA ILE A 8 1.06 -3.36 10.09
C ILE A 8 2.04 -3.63 11.22
N LEU A 9 2.74 -4.77 11.15
CA LEU A 9 3.70 -5.21 12.16
C LEU A 9 5.10 -4.66 11.90
N SER A 10 5.49 -4.55 10.62
CA SER A 10 6.75 -3.92 10.22
C SER A 10 6.69 -3.41 8.79
N VAL A 11 7.47 -2.36 8.52
CA VAL A 11 7.68 -1.78 7.19
C VAL A 11 9.19 -1.66 6.96
N GLU A 12 9.68 -2.38 5.97
CA GLU A 12 11.06 -2.28 5.47
C GLU A 12 10.99 -1.95 3.97
N PRO A 13 11.92 -1.20 3.36
CA PRO A 13 11.92 -1.05 1.91
C PRO A 13 12.18 -2.40 1.21
N PHE A 14 11.30 -2.99 0.38
CA PHE A 14 9.91 -2.66 -0.02
C PHE A 14 8.93 -3.76 0.42
N ILE A 15 9.09 -4.23 1.64
CA ILE A 15 8.39 -5.35 2.25
C ILE A 15 7.55 -4.85 3.43
N ILE A 16 6.27 -5.21 3.44
CA ILE A 16 5.36 -4.95 4.56
C ILE A 16 4.92 -6.27 5.18
N LYS A 17 5.09 -6.38 6.50
CA LYS A 17 4.54 -7.48 7.30
C LYS A 17 3.28 -7.00 8.00
N SER A 18 2.19 -7.74 7.88
CA SER A 18 0.88 -7.35 8.42
C SER A 18 0.16 -8.52 9.07
N LEU A 19 -0.59 -8.23 10.13
CA LEU A 19 -1.58 -9.13 10.72
C LEU A 19 -2.91 -8.97 9.97
N TRP A 20 -3.55 -10.09 9.66
CA TRP A 20 -4.83 -10.13 8.97
C TRP A 20 -5.95 -10.61 9.89
N THR A 21 -7.19 -10.27 9.55
CA THR A 21 -8.38 -10.57 10.36
C THR A 21 -8.68 -12.06 10.55
N ASP A 22 -7.96 -12.95 9.86
CA ASP A 22 -7.99 -14.40 10.07
C ASP A 22 -6.93 -14.89 11.07
N GLY A 23 -6.21 -13.96 11.71
CA GLY A 23 -5.13 -14.22 12.65
C GLY A 23 -3.80 -14.58 11.99
N GLN A 24 -3.73 -14.61 10.65
CA GLN A 24 -2.49 -14.92 9.95
C GLN A 24 -1.62 -13.68 9.78
N VAL A 25 -0.32 -13.86 9.95
CA VAL A 25 0.67 -12.86 9.59
C VAL A 25 1.15 -13.13 8.18
N ARG A 26 1.15 -12.11 7.32
CA ARG A 26 1.52 -12.23 5.91
C ARG A 26 2.52 -11.15 5.53
N VAL A 27 3.35 -11.47 4.54
CA VAL A 27 4.41 -10.61 4.01
C VAL A 27 4.06 -10.24 2.57
N MET A 28 4.13 -8.95 2.26
CA MET A 28 3.91 -8.40 0.93
C MET A 28 5.18 -7.71 0.43
N ASP A 29 5.71 -8.16 -0.71
CA ASP A 29 6.86 -7.58 -1.39
C ASP A 29 6.39 -6.64 -2.51
N PHE A 30 6.30 -5.34 -2.18
CA PHE A 30 5.86 -4.31 -3.13
C PHE A 30 6.88 -4.04 -4.22
N GLY A 31 8.17 -4.29 -3.95
CA GLY A 31 9.23 -4.17 -4.95
C GLY A 31 9.03 -5.14 -6.13
N LYS A 32 8.59 -6.37 -5.83
CA LYS A 32 8.18 -7.32 -6.87
C LYS A 32 6.82 -7.01 -7.45
N PHE A 33 5.84 -6.69 -6.61
CA PHE A 33 4.46 -6.46 -7.04
C PHE A 33 4.32 -5.27 -8.00
N LEU A 34 5.11 -4.22 -7.80
CA LEU A 34 5.08 -2.99 -8.60
C LEU A 34 6.32 -2.84 -9.48
N ALA A 35 7.04 -3.92 -9.76
CA ALA A 35 8.32 -3.87 -10.48
C ALA A 35 8.23 -3.14 -11.84
N GLU A 36 7.08 -3.19 -12.51
CA GLU A 36 6.85 -2.49 -13.79
C GLU A 36 6.83 -0.96 -13.67
N TYR A 37 6.61 -0.42 -12.47
CA TYR A 37 6.61 1.02 -12.20
C TYR A 37 7.96 1.53 -11.69
N ASN A 38 8.94 0.66 -11.49
CA ASN A 38 10.25 1.04 -10.99
C ASN A 38 10.93 2.05 -11.94
N GLY A 39 11.39 3.17 -11.39
CA GLY A 39 11.96 4.28 -12.17
C GLY A 39 10.95 5.22 -12.82
N ASN A 40 9.64 5.02 -12.62
CA ASN A 40 8.60 5.94 -13.08
C ASN A 40 8.09 6.83 -11.93
N ASP A 41 8.90 7.78 -11.50
CA ASP A 41 8.59 8.72 -10.40
C ASP A 41 7.40 9.64 -10.66
N LYS A 42 6.89 9.68 -11.90
CA LYS A 42 5.67 10.41 -12.24
C LYS A 42 4.40 9.66 -11.84
N SER A 43 4.47 8.34 -11.78
CA SER A 43 3.36 7.49 -11.33
C SER A 43 3.33 7.44 -9.79
N PRO A 44 2.14 7.48 -9.15
CA PRO A 44 2.01 7.23 -7.71
C PRO A 44 2.68 5.91 -7.28
N PHE A 45 2.59 4.88 -8.12
CA PHE A 45 3.23 3.57 -7.88
C PHE A 45 4.76 3.64 -7.89
N GLY A 46 5.34 4.44 -8.78
CA GLY A 46 6.79 4.64 -8.81
C GLY A 46 7.28 5.49 -7.62
N LYS A 47 6.49 6.48 -7.19
CA LYS A 47 6.80 7.29 -6.00
C LYS A 47 6.88 6.43 -4.74
N ILE A 48 5.93 5.52 -4.51
CA ILE A 48 5.99 4.65 -3.33
C ILE A 48 7.16 3.65 -3.40
N LEU A 49 7.75 3.41 -4.58
CA LEU A 49 8.99 2.65 -4.74
C LEU A 49 10.26 3.48 -4.43
N GLN A 50 10.12 4.65 -3.80
CA GLN A 50 11.22 5.37 -3.16
C GLN A 50 11.26 4.97 -1.67
N PRO A 51 12.38 4.46 -1.13
CA PRO A 51 12.45 3.94 0.24
C PRO A 51 11.91 4.90 1.30
N GLU A 52 12.22 6.19 1.19
CA GLU A 52 11.80 7.26 2.08
C GLU A 52 10.29 7.53 2.05
N ILE A 53 9.63 7.21 0.94
CA ILE A 53 8.17 7.29 0.80
C ILE A 53 7.55 5.98 1.27
N PHE A 54 8.14 4.84 0.89
CA PHE A 54 7.61 3.51 1.21
C PHE A 54 7.41 3.31 2.71
N ILE A 55 8.39 3.72 3.53
CA ILE A 55 8.32 3.58 4.99
C ILE A 55 7.14 4.32 5.65
N GLN A 56 6.49 5.24 4.93
CA GLN A 56 5.35 6.01 5.41
C GLN A 56 4.02 5.26 5.25
N ALA A 57 4.06 3.98 4.85
CA ALA A 57 2.89 3.13 4.72
C ALA A 57 2.07 3.09 6.02
N LYS A 58 0.76 3.24 5.89
CA LYS A 58 -0.21 3.18 6.98
C LYS A 58 -1.28 2.14 6.68
N THR A 59 -2.03 1.77 7.70
CA THR A 59 -3.26 1.01 7.55
C THR A 59 -4.42 1.74 8.20
N ASP A 60 -5.60 1.63 7.61
CA ASP A 60 -6.88 2.08 8.16
C ASP A 60 -7.64 0.94 8.86
N GLY A 61 -6.98 -0.19 9.12
CA GLY A 61 -7.59 -1.41 9.65
C GLY A 61 -8.39 -2.20 8.61
N ARG A 62 -8.19 -1.90 7.31
CA ARG A 62 -8.75 -2.66 6.20
C ARG A 62 -7.73 -2.94 5.11
N THR A 63 -6.88 -1.97 4.80
CA THR A 63 -5.86 -2.05 3.75
C THR A 63 -4.56 -1.32 4.12
N ILE A 64 -3.57 -1.35 3.21
CA ILE A 64 -2.36 -0.55 3.26
C ILE A 64 -2.53 0.66 2.33
N LEU A 65 -2.15 1.83 2.81
CA LEU A 65 -2.23 3.09 2.08
C LEU A 65 -1.03 4.00 2.33
N TRP A 66 -0.79 4.90 1.39
CA TRP A 66 0.13 6.03 1.51
C TRP A 66 -0.63 7.34 1.32
N GLU A 67 -0.50 8.26 2.25
CA GLU A 67 -1.16 9.57 2.17
C GLU A 67 -0.50 10.49 1.16
N ASN A 68 -1.26 11.41 0.58
CA ASN A 68 -0.79 12.46 -0.33
C ASN A 68 -0.06 11.97 -1.60
N MET A 69 -0.51 10.85 -2.17
CA MET A 69 0.12 10.25 -3.35
C MET A 69 -0.54 10.65 -4.67
N THR A 70 -1.82 11.02 -4.62
CA THR A 70 -2.62 11.42 -5.78
C THR A 70 -3.35 12.72 -5.52
N GLU A 71 -3.90 13.31 -6.58
CA GLU A 71 -4.78 14.47 -6.52
C GLU A 71 -6.15 14.04 -7.05
N MET A 72 -7.21 14.45 -6.37
CA MET A 72 -8.60 14.26 -6.79
C MET A 72 -9.26 15.63 -6.88
N GLU A 73 -10.06 15.83 -7.92
CA GLU A 73 -10.93 17.01 -8.02
C GLU A 73 -12.17 16.79 -7.14
N ASP A 74 -12.35 17.65 -6.16
CA ASP A 74 -13.54 17.71 -5.32
C ASP A 74 -14.71 18.33 -6.08
N TYR A 75 -15.94 18.16 -5.59
CA TYR A 75 -17.16 18.65 -6.25
C TYR A 75 -17.18 20.16 -6.50
N ASP A 76 -16.39 20.92 -5.75
CA ASP A 76 -16.20 22.37 -5.90
C ASP A 76 -15.10 22.76 -6.92
N GLY A 77 -14.53 21.79 -7.65
CA GLY A 77 -13.44 21.99 -8.61
C GLY A 77 -12.06 22.20 -7.97
N LYS A 78 -11.92 21.94 -6.67
CA LYS A 78 -10.65 22.03 -5.96
C LYS A 78 -9.88 20.72 -6.02
N LEU A 79 -8.61 20.78 -6.35
CA LEU A 79 -7.71 19.63 -6.21
C LEU A 79 -7.40 19.40 -4.73
N ILE A 80 -7.83 18.25 -4.22
CA ILE A 80 -7.51 17.76 -2.89
C ILE A 80 -6.57 16.58 -2.98
N SER A 81 -5.68 16.44 -1.99
CA SER A 81 -4.76 15.32 -1.95
C SER A 81 -5.50 14.05 -1.52
N ALA A 82 -5.26 12.97 -2.25
CA ALA A 82 -5.87 11.67 -2.01
C ALA A 82 -4.79 10.62 -1.66
N PRO A 83 -5.13 9.65 -0.79
CA PRO A 83 -4.24 8.54 -0.52
C PRO A 83 -4.16 7.60 -1.72
N LEU A 84 -3.06 6.87 -1.81
CA LEU A 84 -2.95 5.67 -2.64
C LEU A 84 -3.14 4.46 -1.74
N ASP A 85 -4.27 3.79 -1.89
CA ASP A 85 -4.57 2.53 -1.24
C ASP A 85 -4.56 1.37 -2.24
N PHE A 86 -4.36 0.16 -1.74
CA PHE A 86 -4.45 -1.06 -2.55
C PHE A 86 -5.68 -1.86 -2.16
N CYS A 87 -6.28 -2.59 -3.10
CA CYS A 87 -7.38 -3.47 -2.75
C CYS A 87 -6.86 -4.61 -1.85
N PRO A 88 -7.44 -4.84 -0.65
CA PRO A 88 -6.98 -5.88 0.26
C PRO A 88 -7.13 -7.29 -0.33
N ASP A 89 -8.10 -7.50 -1.23
CA ASP A 89 -8.25 -8.78 -1.93
C ASP A 89 -7.06 -9.06 -2.87
N VAL A 90 -6.51 -8.02 -3.51
CA VAL A 90 -5.31 -8.13 -4.35
C VAL A 90 -4.07 -8.34 -3.47
N LEU A 91 -3.93 -7.57 -2.39
CA LEU A 91 -2.85 -7.76 -1.42
C LEU A 91 -2.87 -9.19 -0.86
N PHE A 92 -4.04 -9.79 -0.64
CA PHE A 92 -4.15 -11.16 -0.15
C PHE A 92 -3.68 -12.19 -1.18
N GLN A 93 -3.93 -11.95 -2.47
CA GLN A 93 -3.47 -12.86 -3.53
C GLN A 93 -1.96 -12.84 -3.72
N HIS A 94 -1.34 -11.68 -3.51
CA HIS A 94 0.10 -11.47 -3.77
C HIS A 94 0.98 -11.60 -2.53
N SER A 95 0.41 -11.58 -1.32
CA SER A 95 1.16 -11.81 -0.08
C SER A 95 1.29 -13.28 0.27
N THR A 96 2.37 -13.62 0.96
CA THR A 96 2.66 -14.98 1.43
C THR A 96 2.54 -15.05 2.96
N PRO A 97 2.07 -16.18 3.53
CA PRO A 97 2.17 -16.41 4.97
C PRO A 97 3.62 -16.23 5.46
N ALA A 98 3.79 -15.59 6.62
CA ALA A 98 5.08 -15.30 7.23
C ALA A 98 5.67 -16.48 8.00
#